data_AF-M7Y2U1-F1
#
_entry.id   AF-M7Y2U1-F1
#
_cell.length_a   1.000
_cell.length_b   1.000
_cell.length_c   1.000
_cell.angle_alpha   90.00
_cell.angle_beta   90.00
_cell.angle_gamma   90.00
#
_symmetry.space_group_name_H-M   'P 1'
#
loop_
_entity.id
_entity.type
_entity.pdbx_description
1 polymer ?
#
loop_
_entity_poly.entity_id
_entity_poly.type
_entity_poly.pdbx_seq_one_letter_code
_entity_poly.pdbx_strand_id
1 'polypeptide(L)'
;MGKLLDKYFPVEFRIIMGWVLVLIGIVVIIPLTSFGIWKGLPSAPLGVVVLDKTVPNMDFQEHQSLHWLLNNLKYTKSDGSPYDPSEDYFGFFPGKNESYQIKDFSNLKASEEERLVRDNQLFYFADTYGVYENDLKEVPLEAPSKKIYGGMDHSDLGILKAALDNEKDVVIEFNNIASPTPKAVRREFENLTDIKWTGWITRYFDELDTVVNQEIPEWLIHGYIRQHGGDWYFKGSGMVFLHEDGQIEVLVFGDDFQNDVPKILTMPAYQQQFKIPEIVNYPYWIDLMLVSRDYEVVSYYDLKPTDQGLEKMRNWGIPRYFPAVVVKSNGKGKVYYFAGDFADNPIQTHAYHYYGIAKLWRMFLTAEDISQRNSFFWNFYHPLMSSILEDCHERNQQ
;
A
#
# COMPACT_ATOMS: atom_id res chain seq x y z
N MET A 1 50.37 17.24 -20.30
CA MET A 1 49.49 17.95 -19.34
C MET A 1 50.02 17.94 -17.91
N GLY A 2 50.59 16.84 -17.39
CA GLY A 2 51.11 16.76 -16.01
C GLY A 2 52.12 17.83 -15.61
N LYS A 3 53.18 18.05 -16.41
CA LYS A 3 54.31 18.96 -16.09
C LYS A 3 53.97 20.47 -16.04
N LEU A 4 52.80 20.88 -16.58
CA LEU A 4 52.38 22.29 -16.62
C LEU A 4 51.54 22.65 -15.39
N LEU A 5 50.74 21.70 -14.90
CA LEU A 5 49.92 21.87 -13.69
C LEU A 5 50.76 21.84 -12.41
N ASP A 6 51.88 21.11 -12.41
CA ASP A 6 52.86 21.05 -11.31
C ASP A 6 53.46 22.42 -10.96
N LYS A 7 53.52 23.36 -11.92
CA LYS A 7 54.22 24.64 -11.78
C LYS A 7 53.35 25.76 -11.17
N TYR A 8 52.03 25.65 -11.28
CA TYR A 8 51.10 26.75 -10.97
C TYR A 8 50.09 26.43 -9.86
N PHE A 9 49.94 25.16 -9.48
CA PHE A 9 48.98 24.76 -8.46
C PHE A 9 49.65 23.93 -7.36
N PRO A 10 49.41 24.27 -6.07
CA PRO A 10 49.86 23.45 -4.94
C PRO A 10 49.41 21.99 -5.08
N VAL A 11 50.19 21.07 -4.53
CA VAL A 11 49.89 19.62 -4.60
C VAL A 11 48.53 19.33 -3.95
N GLU A 12 48.23 20.02 -2.86
CA GLU A 12 46.97 19.96 -2.12
C GLU A 12 45.78 20.32 -3.01
N PHE A 13 45.90 21.38 -3.82
CA PHE A 13 44.84 21.83 -4.73
C PHE A 13 44.55 20.80 -5.82
N ARG A 14 45.57 20.12 -6.34
CA ARG A 14 45.39 19.10 -7.39
C ARG A 14 44.80 17.81 -6.85
N ILE A 15 45.14 17.43 -5.62
CA ILE A 15 44.50 16.31 -4.91
C ILE A 15 43.02 16.64 -4.70
N ILE A 16 42.70 17.82 -4.18
CA ILE A 16 41.31 18.27 -3.97
C ILE A 16 40.54 18.29 -5.30
N MET A 17 41.11 18.87 -6.35
CA MET A 17 40.49 18.90 -7.67
C MET A 17 40.25 17.50 -8.24
N GLY A 18 41.18 16.56 -8.02
CA GLY A 18 40.99 15.15 -8.36
C GLY A 18 39.78 14.53 -7.67
N TRP A 19 39.66 14.74 -6.35
CA TRP A 19 38.50 14.28 -5.58
C TRP A 19 37.19 14.95 -6.00
N VAL A 20 37.21 16.24 -6.31
CA VAL A 20 36.05 16.98 -6.83
C VAL A 20 35.61 16.40 -8.18
N LEU A 21 36.54 16.10 -9.10
CA LEU A 21 36.21 15.47 -10.38
C LEU A 21 35.65 14.06 -10.21
N VAL A 22 36.17 13.28 -9.26
CA VAL A 22 35.62 11.96 -8.90
C VAL A 22 34.21 12.10 -8.35
N LEU A 23 33.98 13.05 -7.43
CA LEU A 23 32.67 13.31 -6.85
C LEU A 23 31.66 13.77 -7.92
N ILE A 24 32.05 14.68 -8.81
CA ILE A 24 31.23 15.10 -9.95
C ILE A 24 30.94 13.90 -10.85
N GLY A 25 31.94 13.04 -11.11
CA GLY A 25 31.75 11.80 -11.85
C GLY A 25 30.68 10.91 -11.21
N ILE A 26 30.73 10.71 -9.89
CA ILE A 26 29.74 9.92 -9.15
C ILE A 26 28.35 10.57 -9.22
N VAL A 27 28.25 11.86 -8.96
CA VAL A 27 26.95 12.57 -8.88
C VAL A 27 26.31 12.79 -10.24
N VAL A 28 27.08 12.85 -11.34
CA VAL A 28 26.55 13.13 -12.68
C VAL A 28 26.53 11.89 -13.57
N ILE A 29 27.63 11.14 -13.64
CA ILE A 29 27.74 10.00 -14.58
C ILE A 29 26.83 8.86 -14.13
N ILE A 30 26.73 8.57 -12.82
CA ILE A 30 25.89 7.47 -12.33
C ILE A 30 24.41 7.72 -12.64
N PRO A 31 23.80 8.89 -12.29
CA PRO A 31 22.41 9.13 -12.64
C PRO A 31 22.16 9.18 -14.14
N LEU A 32 23.06 9.78 -14.93
CA LEU A 32 22.92 9.79 -16.40
C LEU A 32 22.98 8.39 -17.01
N THR A 33 23.88 7.54 -16.50
CA THR A 33 23.98 6.14 -16.96
C THR A 33 22.75 5.34 -16.55
N SER A 34 22.29 5.50 -15.30
CA SER A 34 21.07 4.87 -14.79
C SER A 34 19.83 5.27 -15.61
N PHE A 35 19.69 6.55 -15.95
CA PHE A 35 18.65 7.06 -16.82
C PHE A 35 18.77 6.50 -18.25
N GLY A 36 19.98 6.48 -18.81
CA GLY A 36 20.26 5.94 -20.14
C GLY A 36 19.91 4.45 -20.26
N ILE A 37 20.25 3.65 -19.25
CA ILE A 37 19.89 2.23 -19.17
C ILE A 37 18.37 2.08 -19.10
N TRP A 38 17.72 2.80 -18.19
CA TRP A 38 16.26 2.73 -18.05
C TRP A 38 15.54 3.12 -19.34
N LYS A 39 16.02 4.15 -20.04
CA LYS A 39 15.47 4.56 -21.34
C LYS A 39 15.62 3.48 -22.41
N GLY A 40 16.69 2.70 -22.36
CA GLY A 40 16.96 1.60 -23.30
C GLY A 40 16.28 0.27 -22.97
N LEU A 41 15.69 0.11 -21.78
CA LEU A 41 14.93 -1.09 -21.42
C LEU A 41 13.64 -1.20 -22.25
N PRO A 42 13.29 -2.40 -22.73
CA PRO A 42 12.05 -2.63 -23.44
C PRO A 42 10.84 -2.41 -22.52
N SER A 43 9.73 -1.95 -23.10
CA SER A 43 8.44 -1.91 -22.43
C SER A 43 7.62 -3.16 -22.73
N ALA A 44 6.78 -3.55 -21.78
CA ALA A 44 5.95 -4.74 -21.84
C ALA A 44 4.47 -4.37 -21.59
N PRO A 45 3.57 -4.56 -22.59
CA PRO A 45 2.14 -4.44 -22.35
C PRO A 45 1.69 -5.50 -21.34
N LEU A 46 1.14 -5.03 -20.21
CA LEU A 46 0.55 -5.89 -19.19
C LEU A 46 -0.93 -5.58 -19.00
N GLY A 47 -1.33 -4.31 -19.08
CA GLY A 47 -2.71 -3.90 -18.83
C GLY A 47 -3.12 -4.18 -17.39
N VAL A 48 -2.94 -3.17 -16.53
CA VAL A 48 -3.30 -3.17 -15.12
C VAL A 48 -4.46 -2.20 -14.96
N VAL A 49 -5.60 -2.72 -14.52
CA VAL A 49 -6.78 -1.91 -14.20
C VAL A 49 -6.73 -1.59 -12.72
N VAL A 50 -6.80 -0.30 -12.37
CA VAL A 50 -6.77 0.17 -10.97
C VAL A 50 -8.14 0.72 -10.59
N LEU A 51 -8.71 0.23 -9.49
CA LEU A 51 -9.87 0.83 -8.82
C LEU A 51 -9.40 1.51 -7.55
N ASP A 52 -9.71 2.80 -7.43
CA ASP A 52 -9.44 3.60 -6.25
C ASP A 52 -10.53 4.68 -6.08
N LYS A 53 -11.34 4.53 -5.03
CA LYS A 53 -12.42 5.46 -4.70
C LYS A 53 -12.01 6.49 -3.64
N THR A 54 -10.80 6.41 -3.09
CA THR A 54 -10.32 7.19 -1.94
C THR A 54 -9.21 8.14 -2.38
N VAL A 55 -9.54 9.07 -3.27
CA VAL A 55 -8.57 10.04 -3.83
C VAL A 55 -8.97 11.47 -3.45
N PRO A 56 -8.74 11.91 -2.20
CA PRO A 56 -9.26 13.19 -1.72
C PRO A 56 -8.54 14.40 -2.34
N ASN A 57 -7.33 14.23 -2.87
CA ASN A 57 -6.49 15.30 -3.38
C ASN A 57 -5.65 14.87 -4.60
N MET A 58 -4.99 15.84 -5.24
CA MET A 58 -4.19 15.63 -6.45
C MET A 58 -2.78 15.04 -6.17
N ASP A 59 -2.53 14.51 -4.98
CA ASP A 59 -1.29 13.77 -4.68
C ASP A 59 -1.42 12.27 -4.99
N PHE A 60 -2.66 11.79 -5.22
CA PHE A 60 -2.98 10.42 -5.68
C PHE A 60 -2.36 9.30 -4.81
N GLN A 61 -2.19 9.59 -3.52
CA GLN A 61 -1.34 8.85 -2.60
C GLN A 61 -1.62 7.34 -2.56
N GLU A 62 -2.89 6.94 -2.59
CA GLU A 62 -3.36 5.55 -2.47
C GLU A 62 -2.97 4.62 -3.64
N HIS A 63 -2.65 5.17 -4.82
CA HIS A 63 -2.22 4.34 -5.98
C HIS A 63 -0.96 4.87 -6.69
N GLN A 64 -0.40 5.98 -6.22
CA GLN A 64 0.79 6.61 -6.77
C GLN A 64 2.00 5.65 -6.77
N SER A 65 2.12 4.84 -5.72
CA SER A 65 3.17 3.84 -5.52
C SER A 65 3.15 2.74 -6.59
N LEU A 66 1.96 2.21 -6.89
CA LEU A 66 1.73 1.24 -7.96
C LEU A 66 2.09 1.84 -9.32
N HIS A 67 1.60 3.04 -9.64
CA HIS A 67 1.86 3.70 -10.92
C HIS A 67 3.34 3.98 -11.14
N TRP A 68 4.04 4.43 -10.09
CA TRP A 68 5.49 4.59 -10.12
C TRP A 68 6.18 3.27 -10.43
N LEU A 69 5.75 2.17 -9.80
CA LEU A 69 6.33 0.84 -10.00
C LEU A 69 6.13 0.34 -11.43
N LEU A 70 4.89 0.43 -11.95
CA LEU A 70 4.55 0.05 -13.33
C LEU A 70 5.45 0.79 -14.32
N ASN A 71 5.60 2.10 -14.14
CA ASN A 71 6.44 2.92 -15.00
C ASN A 71 7.94 2.63 -14.83
N ASN A 72 8.43 2.40 -13.60
CA ASN A 72 9.83 2.05 -13.36
C ASN A 72 10.20 0.71 -14.02
N LEU A 73 9.32 -0.28 -13.91
CA LEU A 73 9.47 -1.62 -14.49
C LEU A 73 9.11 -1.69 -15.98
N LYS A 74 8.65 -0.58 -16.58
CA LYS A 74 8.24 -0.47 -17.99
C LYS A 74 7.03 -1.34 -18.36
N TYR A 75 6.17 -1.65 -17.40
CA TYR A 75 4.84 -2.21 -17.70
C TYR A 75 3.93 -1.11 -18.22
N THR A 76 3.27 -1.36 -19.34
CA THR A 76 2.40 -0.39 -20.01
C THR A 76 0.95 -0.85 -19.98
N LYS A 77 0.05 0.07 -20.34
CA LYS A 77 -1.33 -0.25 -20.70
C LYS A 77 -1.36 -1.20 -21.90
N SER A 78 -2.53 -1.78 -22.14
CA SER A 78 -2.76 -2.71 -23.25
C SER A 78 -2.50 -2.09 -24.63
N ASP A 79 -2.62 -0.76 -24.74
CA ASP A 79 -2.30 0.01 -25.94
C ASP A 79 -0.81 0.39 -26.08
N GLY A 80 0.03 0.02 -25.12
CA GLY A 80 1.47 0.28 -25.10
C GLY A 80 1.86 1.64 -24.49
N SER A 81 0.91 2.47 -24.06
CA SER A 81 1.20 3.76 -23.43
C SER A 81 1.53 3.61 -21.94
N PRO A 82 2.35 4.52 -21.36
CA PRO A 82 2.68 4.50 -19.93
C PRO A 82 1.46 4.86 -19.07
N TYR A 83 1.58 4.61 -17.76
CA TYR A 83 0.53 4.95 -16.80
C TYR A 83 0.68 6.39 -16.28
N ASP A 84 -0.43 7.10 -16.16
CA ASP A 84 -0.57 8.40 -15.53
C ASP A 84 -1.47 8.28 -14.29
N PRO A 85 -0.94 8.50 -13.06
CA PRO A 85 -1.72 8.39 -11.83
C PRO A 85 -2.91 9.38 -11.78
N SER A 86 -2.90 10.45 -12.56
CA SER A 86 -4.02 11.40 -12.56
C SER A 86 -5.20 10.97 -13.46
N GLU A 87 -5.03 9.96 -14.31
CA GLU A 87 -5.99 9.60 -15.37
C GLU A 87 -6.30 8.09 -15.44
N ASP A 88 -5.32 7.24 -15.12
CA ASP A 88 -5.33 5.80 -15.41
C ASP A 88 -5.82 4.93 -14.24
N TYR A 89 -6.95 5.32 -13.65
CA TYR A 89 -7.68 4.53 -12.66
C TYR A 89 -9.21 4.69 -12.84
N PHE A 90 -9.97 3.95 -12.05
CA PHE A 90 -11.42 4.10 -11.90
C PHE A 90 -11.73 4.51 -10.47
N GLY A 91 -12.68 5.42 -10.30
CA GLY A 91 -13.17 5.88 -9.00
C GLY A 91 -13.34 7.39 -8.93
N PHE A 92 -12.73 8.04 -7.92
CA PHE A 92 -12.93 9.46 -7.63
C PHE A 92 -11.79 10.31 -8.17
N PHE A 93 -12.10 11.34 -8.96
CA PHE A 93 -11.11 12.23 -9.59
C PHE A 93 -11.19 13.62 -8.96
N PRO A 94 -10.26 14.00 -8.06
CA PRO A 94 -10.28 15.32 -7.44
C PRO A 94 -9.87 16.41 -8.44
N GLY A 95 -10.54 17.55 -8.36
CA GLY A 95 -10.26 18.75 -9.13
C GLY A 95 -9.97 19.96 -8.24
N LYS A 96 -9.73 21.11 -8.86
CA LYS A 96 -9.49 22.37 -8.13
C LYS A 96 -10.77 22.91 -7.53
N ASN A 97 -10.67 23.64 -6.42
CA ASN A 97 -11.80 24.32 -5.75
C ASN A 97 -12.96 23.37 -5.43
N GLU A 98 -12.68 22.23 -4.78
CA GLU A 98 -13.69 21.24 -4.37
C GLU A 98 -14.48 20.61 -5.54
N SER A 99 -14.06 20.82 -6.79
CA SER A 99 -14.63 20.12 -7.94
C SER A 99 -14.12 18.68 -8.01
N TYR A 100 -14.91 17.78 -8.60
CA TYR A 100 -14.51 16.39 -8.80
C TYR A 100 -15.28 15.76 -9.96
N GLN A 101 -14.78 14.61 -10.42
CA GLN A 101 -15.48 13.73 -11.36
C GLN A 101 -15.49 12.31 -10.78
N ILE A 102 -16.48 11.51 -11.18
CA ILE A 102 -16.55 10.09 -10.83
C ILE A 102 -16.52 9.31 -12.14
N LYS A 103 -15.54 8.42 -12.27
CA LYS A 103 -15.36 7.53 -13.42
C LYS A 103 -15.15 6.12 -12.88
N ASP A 104 -16.23 5.45 -12.57
CA ASP A 104 -16.26 4.10 -12.00
C ASP A 104 -16.81 3.09 -13.03
N PHE A 105 -17.04 1.85 -12.59
CA PHE A 105 -17.55 0.80 -13.45
C PHE A 105 -19.08 0.87 -13.66
N SER A 106 -19.80 1.72 -12.93
CA SER A 106 -21.26 1.74 -12.91
C SER A 106 -21.90 2.08 -14.27
N ASN A 107 -21.16 2.82 -15.11
CA ASN A 107 -21.62 3.27 -16.42
C ASN A 107 -21.05 2.45 -17.59
N LEU A 108 -20.26 1.41 -17.33
CA LEU A 108 -19.75 0.54 -18.38
C LEU A 108 -20.87 -0.30 -19.00
N LYS A 109 -20.91 -0.34 -20.33
CA LYS A 109 -21.74 -1.31 -21.04
C LYS A 109 -21.09 -2.68 -20.96
N ALA A 110 -21.89 -3.75 -21.06
CA ALA A 110 -21.39 -5.13 -21.06
C ALA A 110 -20.24 -5.36 -22.07
N SER A 111 -20.32 -4.80 -23.28
CA SER A 111 -19.24 -4.92 -24.28
C SER A 111 -17.94 -4.18 -23.88
N GLU A 112 -18.05 -3.12 -23.08
CA GLU A 112 -16.90 -2.35 -22.59
C GLU A 112 -16.24 -3.07 -21.43
N GLU A 113 -17.03 -3.66 -20.53
CA GLU A 113 -16.58 -4.57 -19.47
C GLU A 113 -15.85 -5.80 -20.05
N GLU A 114 -16.46 -6.50 -21.01
CA GLU A 114 -15.83 -7.64 -21.68
C GLU A 114 -14.50 -7.26 -22.33
N ARG A 115 -14.43 -6.08 -22.96
CA ARG A 115 -13.19 -5.55 -23.53
C ARG A 115 -12.16 -5.24 -22.44
N LEU A 116 -12.57 -4.59 -21.36
CA LEU A 116 -11.70 -4.24 -20.24
C LEU A 116 -11.06 -5.49 -19.64
N VAL A 117 -11.84 -6.54 -19.41
CA VAL A 117 -11.34 -7.82 -18.86
C VAL A 117 -10.46 -8.57 -19.85
N ARG A 118 -10.84 -8.62 -21.13
CA ARG A 118 -10.06 -9.33 -22.14
C ARG A 118 -8.68 -8.69 -22.37
N ASP A 119 -8.64 -7.36 -22.47
CA ASP A 119 -7.45 -6.64 -22.92
C ASP A 119 -6.42 -6.39 -21.79
N ASN A 120 -6.78 -6.64 -20.53
CA ASN A 120 -5.92 -6.44 -19.36
C ASN A 120 -5.62 -7.76 -18.64
N GLN A 121 -4.49 -7.84 -17.93
CA GLN A 121 -4.05 -9.07 -17.26
C GLN A 121 -4.14 -9.03 -15.74
N LEU A 122 -4.14 -7.82 -15.14
CA LEU A 122 -4.21 -7.66 -13.68
C LEU A 122 -5.25 -6.60 -13.29
N PHE A 123 -6.03 -6.91 -12.26
CA PHE A 123 -7.01 -6.02 -11.65
C PHE A 123 -6.58 -5.70 -10.22
N TYR A 124 -6.41 -4.43 -9.92
CA TYR A 124 -5.90 -3.93 -8.65
C TYR A 124 -6.98 -3.09 -7.96
N PHE A 125 -7.45 -3.56 -6.81
CA PHE A 125 -8.43 -2.87 -5.97
C PHE A 125 -7.66 -2.23 -4.81
N ALA A 126 -7.35 -0.95 -4.94
CA ALA A 126 -6.53 -0.19 -3.99
C ALA A 126 -7.34 0.10 -2.73
N ASP A 127 -8.20 1.12 -2.76
CA ASP A 127 -9.04 1.50 -1.63
C ASP A 127 -10.45 1.87 -2.16
N THR A 128 -11.50 1.43 -1.45
CA THR A 128 -12.88 1.81 -1.81
C THR A 128 -13.60 2.64 -0.76
N TYR A 129 -12.99 2.99 0.36
CA TYR A 129 -13.59 3.73 1.47
C TYR A 129 -14.34 4.97 1.01
N GLY A 130 -13.70 5.83 0.23
CA GLY A 130 -14.32 6.98 -0.38
C GLY A 130 -13.86 8.32 0.12
N VAL A 131 -14.59 9.34 -0.34
CA VAL A 131 -14.33 10.75 -0.06
C VAL A 131 -15.56 11.37 0.60
N TYR A 132 -15.32 12.21 1.60
CA TYR A 132 -16.32 12.93 2.38
C TYR A 132 -16.16 14.45 2.19
N GLU A 133 -17.20 15.23 2.52
CA GLU A 133 -17.21 16.69 2.29
C GLU A 133 -16.07 17.45 2.96
N ASN A 134 -15.52 16.95 4.08
CA ASN A 134 -14.37 17.61 4.71
C ASN A 134 -13.04 17.30 4.04
N ASP A 135 -12.92 16.21 3.28
CA ASP A 135 -11.66 15.79 2.68
C ASP A 135 -11.26 16.70 1.51
N LEU A 136 -12.24 17.35 0.88
CA LEU A 136 -12.02 18.30 -0.23
C LEU A 136 -11.63 19.71 0.24
N LYS A 137 -11.74 19.99 1.55
CA LYS A 137 -11.46 21.31 2.11
C LYS A 137 -9.97 21.47 2.37
N GLU A 138 -9.45 22.68 2.15
CA GLU A 138 -8.06 23.01 2.48
C GLU A 138 -7.76 22.84 3.99
N VAL A 139 -8.77 23.09 4.84
CA VAL A 139 -8.72 22.84 6.27
C VAL A 139 -9.91 21.95 6.64
N PRO A 140 -9.68 20.66 6.92
CA PRO A 140 -10.72 19.75 7.37
C PRO A 140 -11.37 20.26 8.67
N LEU A 141 -12.68 20.07 8.79
CA LEU A 141 -13.40 20.33 10.05
C LEU A 141 -13.35 19.08 10.93
N GLU A 142 -13.31 19.27 12.24
CA GLU A 142 -13.28 18.17 13.22
C GLU A 142 -14.60 17.37 13.28
N ALA A 143 -15.69 17.91 12.74
CA ALA A 143 -16.99 17.26 12.74
C ALA A 143 -17.08 16.15 11.66
N PRO A 144 -17.77 15.03 11.94
CA PRO A 144 -18.07 14.03 10.92
C PRO A 144 -18.76 14.67 9.72
N SER A 145 -18.26 14.40 8.53
CA SER A 145 -18.83 14.93 7.29
C SER A 145 -19.64 13.89 6.55
N LYS A 146 -20.46 14.35 5.61
CA LYS A 146 -21.29 13.47 4.79
C LYS A 146 -20.43 12.82 3.71
N LYS A 147 -20.63 11.52 3.48
CA LYS A 147 -20.01 10.78 2.37
C LYS A 147 -20.45 11.37 1.02
N ILE A 148 -19.49 11.67 0.15
CA ILE A 148 -19.72 12.08 -1.24
C ILE A 148 -19.81 10.84 -2.12
N TYR A 149 -18.78 10.00 -2.06
CA TYR A 149 -18.60 8.81 -2.90
C TYR A 149 -17.81 7.74 -2.13
N GLY A 150 -17.91 6.48 -2.52
CA GLY A 150 -17.19 5.36 -1.91
C GLY A 150 -18.09 4.24 -1.39
N GLY A 151 -17.43 3.20 -0.89
CA GLY A 151 -17.90 1.84 -0.77
C GLY A 151 -17.77 1.10 -2.10
N MET A 152 -17.35 -0.17 -2.02
CA MET A 152 -17.52 -1.10 -3.12
C MET A 152 -19.02 -1.25 -3.44
N ASP A 153 -19.35 -1.38 -4.73
CA ASP A 153 -20.70 -1.56 -5.24
C ASP A 153 -20.81 -2.80 -6.14
N HIS A 154 -22.02 -3.06 -6.66
CA HIS A 154 -22.28 -4.23 -7.51
C HIS A 154 -21.56 -4.18 -8.86
N SER A 155 -21.22 -2.99 -9.38
CA SER A 155 -20.46 -2.89 -10.64
C SER A 155 -19.00 -3.25 -10.42
N ASP A 156 -18.42 -2.88 -9.28
CA ASP A 156 -17.07 -3.33 -8.88
C ASP A 156 -17.02 -4.85 -8.70
N LEU A 157 -18.04 -5.43 -8.04
CA LEU A 157 -18.15 -6.89 -7.91
C LEU A 157 -18.33 -7.59 -9.25
N GLY A 158 -19.04 -6.96 -10.19
CA GLY A 158 -19.17 -7.44 -11.57
C GLY A 158 -17.80 -7.59 -12.22
N ILE A 159 -16.99 -6.52 -12.18
CA ILE A 159 -15.62 -6.53 -12.70
C ILE A 159 -14.74 -7.54 -11.97
N LEU A 160 -14.78 -7.58 -10.64
CA LEU A 160 -14.03 -8.56 -9.85
C LEU A 160 -14.38 -9.99 -10.28
N LYS A 161 -15.66 -10.32 -10.34
CA LYS A 161 -16.14 -11.62 -10.77
C LYS A 161 -15.71 -11.93 -12.21
N ALA A 162 -15.85 -10.98 -13.12
CA ALA A 162 -15.45 -11.18 -14.52
C ALA A 162 -13.94 -11.42 -14.65
N ALA A 163 -13.11 -10.72 -13.87
CA ALA A 163 -11.67 -10.95 -13.81
C ALA A 163 -11.35 -12.36 -13.27
N LEU A 164 -12.03 -12.78 -12.20
CA LEU A 164 -11.87 -14.12 -11.63
C LEU A 164 -12.30 -15.21 -12.62
N ASP A 165 -13.46 -15.07 -13.26
CA ASP A 165 -14.01 -16.02 -14.24
C ASP A 165 -13.11 -16.14 -15.49
N ASN A 166 -12.36 -15.09 -15.82
CA ASN A 166 -11.40 -15.08 -16.94
C ASN A 166 -9.95 -15.40 -16.50
N GLU A 167 -9.77 -15.95 -15.29
CA GLU A 167 -8.48 -16.38 -14.74
C GLU A 167 -7.42 -15.26 -14.76
N LYS A 168 -7.83 -14.01 -14.54
CA LYS A 168 -6.94 -12.85 -14.43
C LYS A 168 -6.31 -12.79 -13.05
N ASP A 169 -5.18 -12.07 -12.96
CA ASP A 169 -4.61 -11.77 -11.66
C ASP A 169 -5.42 -10.67 -10.99
N VAL A 170 -5.69 -10.85 -9.70
CA VAL A 170 -6.42 -9.90 -8.87
C VAL A 170 -5.59 -9.60 -7.63
N VAL A 171 -5.39 -8.32 -7.33
CA VAL A 171 -4.79 -7.84 -6.09
C VAL A 171 -5.80 -6.95 -5.40
N ILE A 172 -6.13 -7.25 -4.15
CA ILE A 172 -7.06 -6.46 -3.34
C ILE A 172 -6.32 -6.03 -2.07
N GLU A 173 -6.39 -4.75 -1.71
CA GLU A 173 -5.80 -4.25 -0.47
C GLU A 173 -6.83 -4.01 0.63
N PHE A 174 -6.33 -3.50 1.75
CA PHE A 174 -7.08 -2.95 2.86
C PHE A 174 -8.21 -2.02 2.39
N ASN A 175 -9.29 -1.94 3.19
CA ASN A 175 -10.38 -0.97 3.03
C ASN A 175 -11.28 -1.12 1.79
N ASN A 176 -11.32 -2.31 1.18
CA ASN A 176 -12.22 -2.58 0.05
C ASN A 176 -13.63 -3.02 0.49
N ILE A 177 -13.79 -3.59 1.68
CA ILE A 177 -15.06 -4.20 2.12
C ILE A 177 -15.57 -3.73 3.47
N ALA A 178 -14.80 -2.90 4.17
CA ALA A 178 -15.21 -2.24 5.41
C ALA A 178 -16.30 -1.16 5.15
N SER A 179 -16.79 -0.52 6.21
CA SER A 179 -17.68 0.64 6.02
C SER A 179 -16.95 1.69 5.17
N PRO A 180 -17.57 2.23 4.09
CA PRO A 180 -19.01 2.34 3.88
C PRO A 180 -19.60 1.38 2.84
N THR A 181 -18.93 0.26 2.54
CA THR A 181 -19.44 -0.80 1.66
C THR A 181 -20.70 -1.45 2.25
N PRO A 182 -21.82 -1.58 1.50
CA PRO A 182 -23.04 -2.22 1.99
C PRO A 182 -22.81 -3.68 2.39
N LYS A 183 -23.45 -4.13 3.48
CA LYS A 183 -23.31 -5.52 3.98
C LYS A 183 -23.66 -6.59 2.93
N ALA A 184 -24.57 -6.31 2.00
CA ALA A 184 -24.92 -7.23 0.93
C ALA A 184 -23.75 -7.40 -0.07
N VAL A 185 -23.15 -6.29 -0.50
CA VAL A 185 -21.97 -6.26 -1.38
C VAL A 185 -20.79 -6.95 -0.69
N ARG A 186 -20.52 -6.63 0.59
CA ARG A 186 -19.48 -7.30 1.38
C ARG A 186 -19.67 -8.82 1.39
N ARG A 187 -20.86 -9.32 1.71
CA ARG A 187 -21.12 -10.77 1.74
C ARG A 187 -20.89 -11.43 0.38
N GLU A 188 -21.24 -10.74 -0.70
CA GLU A 188 -21.00 -11.22 -2.05
C GLU A 188 -19.49 -11.27 -2.36
N PHE A 189 -18.73 -10.23 -2.02
CA PHE A 189 -17.25 -10.25 -2.08
C PHE A 189 -16.67 -11.42 -1.29
N GLU A 190 -17.09 -11.61 -0.05
CA GLU A 190 -16.56 -12.65 0.85
C GLU A 190 -16.86 -14.06 0.30
N ASN A 191 -18.00 -14.24 -0.36
CA ASN A 191 -18.36 -15.50 -1.02
C ASN A 191 -17.60 -15.71 -2.34
N LEU A 192 -17.29 -14.64 -3.09
CA LEU A 192 -16.53 -14.72 -4.35
C LEU A 192 -15.04 -15.01 -4.10
N THR A 193 -14.48 -14.45 -3.04
CA THR A 193 -13.04 -14.50 -2.74
C THR A 193 -12.67 -15.54 -1.68
N ASP A 194 -13.62 -16.05 -0.89
CA ASP A 194 -13.36 -16.87 0.31
C ASP A 194 -12.52 -16.17 1.40
N ILE A 195 -12.51 -14.83 1.38
CA ILE A 195 -11.87 -13.97 2.39
C ILE A 195 -12.99 -13.33 3.22
N LYS A 196 -12.89 -13.39 4.56
CA LYS A 196 -13.89 -12.84 5.47
C LYS A 196 -13.28 -11.80 6.38
N TRP A 197 -13.90 -10.63 6.49
CA TRP A 197 -13.46 -9.62 7.44
C TRP A 197 -13.99 -9.95 8.83
N THR A 198 -13.15 -9.81 9.86
CA THR A 198 -13.59 -10.05 11.25
C THR A 198 -14.41 -8.89 11.80
N GLY A 199 -14.52 -7.78 11.07
CA GLY A 199 -15.07 -6.53 11.56
C GLY A 199 -14.03 -5.64 12.26
N TRP A 200 -12.80 -6.12 12.44
CA TRP A 200 -11.75 -5.39 13.15
C TRP A 200 -10.76 -4.76 12.18
N ILE A 201 -10.39 -3.51 12.48
CA ILE A 201 -9.20 -2.85 11.95
C ILE A 201 -8.33 -2.40 13.12
N THR A 202 -7.04 -2.22 12.86
CA THR A 202 -6.14 -1.62 13.85
C THR A 202 -5.11 -0.72 13.23
N ARG A 203 -4.67 0.28 14.00
CA ARG A 203 -3.52 1.10 13.68
C ARG A 203 -2.63 1.28 14.91
N TYR A 204 -1.33 1.33 14.66
CA TYR A 204 -0.34 1.66 15.66
C TYR A 204 -0.12 3.19 15.73
N PHE A 205 0.11 3.68 16.94
CA PHE A 205 0.45 5.05 17.24
C PHE A 205 1.74 5.07 18.06
N ASP A 206 2.71 5.90 17.66
CA ASP A 206 3.96 6.09 18.41
C ASP A 206 3.74 6.74 19.79
N GLU A 207 2.65 7.48 19.93
CA GLU A 207 2.26 8.15 21.17
C GLU A 207 0.73 8.20 21.29
N LEU A 208 0.21 7.65 22.39
CA LEU A 208 -1.22 7.67 22.73
C LEU A 208 -1.62 8.87 23.60
N ASP A 209 -0.66 9.59 24.21
CA ASP A 209 -0.96 10.79 24.99
C ASP A 209 -1.46 11.92 24.06
N THR A 210 -2.73 12.28 24.21
CA THR A 210 -3.43 13.24 23.34
C THR A 210 -2.95 14.68 23.52
N VAL A 211 -2.17 14.97 24.56
CA VAL A 211 -1.48 16.27 24.73
C VAL A 211 -0.26 16.35 23.82
N VAL A 212 0.37 15.20 23.54
CA VAL A 212 1.58 15.10 22.70
C VAL A 212 1.22 14.80 21.25
N ASN A 213 0.27 13.90 21.03
CA ASN A 213 -0.17 13.46 19.71
C ASN A 213 -1.59 13.98 19.38
N GLN A 214 -1.66 14.93 18.45
CA GLN A 214 -2.93 15.49 17.97
C GLN A 214 -3.51 14.72 16.77
N GLU A 215 -2.85 13.67 16.29
CA GLU A 215 -3.34 12.85 15.18
C GLU A 215 -4.49 11.91 15.60
N ILE A 216 -4.66 11.67 16.90
CA ILE A 216 -5.73 10.82 17.42
C ILE A 216 -7.05 11.60 17.38
N PRO A 217 -8.06 11.16 16.61
CA PRO A 217 -9.29 11.91 16.47
C PRO A 217 -10.09 11.98 17.78
N GLU A 218 -10.70 13.14 18.06
CA GLU A 218 -11.52 13.33 19.25
C GLU A 218 -12.68 12.32 19.37
N TRP A 219 -13.28 11.92 18.24
CA TRP A 219 -14.37 10.96 18.23
C TRP A 219 -13.95 9.59 18.79
N LEU A 220 -12.68 9.20 18.57
CA LEU A 220 -12.12 7.93 19.03
C LEU A 220 -11.93 7.98 20.54
N ILE A 221 -11.34 9.07 21.04
CA ILE A 221 -11.12 9.33 22.47
C ILE A 221 -12.46 9.33 23.22
N HIS A 222 -13.41 10.17 22.77
CA HIS A 222 -14.74 10.25 23.37
C HIS A 222 -15.51 8.92 23.24
N GLY A 223 -15.32 8.18 22.14
CA GLY A 223 -15.89 6.85 21.94
C GLY A 223 -15.41 5.86 23.00
N TYR A 224 -14.09 5.79 23.22
CA TYR A 224 -13.47 4.92 24.21
C TYR A 224 -13.93 5.26 25.64
N ILE A 225 -13.87 6.54 26.02
CA ILE A 225 -14.30 7.04 27.34
C ILE A 225 -15.74 6.62 27.66
N ARG A 226 -16.65 6.76 26.68
CA ARG A 226 -18.06 6.36 26.83
C ARG A 226 -18.24 4.86 27.03
N GLN A 227 -17.40 4.03 26.40
CA GLN A 227 -17.50 2.57 26.45
C GLN A 227 -16.93 1.99 27.74
N HIS A 228 -15.83 2.56 28.25
CA HIS A 228 -15.07 2.01 29.37
C HIS A 228 -15.29 2.76 30.70
N GLY A 229 -15.97 3.90 30.69
CA GLY A 229 -16.42 4.60 31.92
C GLY A 229 -15.30 5.31 32.71
N GLY A 230 -14.26 5.78 32.02
CA GLY A 230 -13.12 6.50 32.61
C GLY A 230 -12.43 7.43 31.60
N ASP A 231 -11.32 8.06 31.99
CA ASP A 231 -10.57 8.99 31.13
C ASP A 231 -9.66 8.26 30.13
N TRP A 232 -9.18 8.97 29.11
CA TRP A 232 -8.09 8.51 28.25
C TRP A 232 -6.74 8.77 28.94
N TYR A 233 -6.18 7.74 29.57
CA TYR A 233 -4.95 7.84 30.37
C TYR A 233 -3.73 7.18 29.70
N PHE A 234 -3.86 6.76 28.45
CA PHE A 234 -2.80 6.07 27.72
C PHE A 234 -1.64 7.02 27.39
N LYS A 235 -0.42 6.47 27.46
CA LYS A 235 0.84 7.18 27.17
C LYS A 235 1.82 6.23 26.52
N GLY A 236 2.75 6.78 25.74
CA GLY A 236 3.68 6.02 24.94
C GLY A 236 3.00 5.33 23.77
N SER A 237 3.72 4.42 23.12
CA SER A 237 3.21 3.75 21.93
C SER A 237 2.15 2.70 22.24
N GLY A 238 1.27 2.45 21.27
CA GLY A 238 0.21 1.46 21.42
C GLY A 238 -0.54 1.22 20.13
N MET A 239 -1.48 0.28 20.19
CA MET A 239 -2.36 -0.07 19.08
C MET A 239 -3.79 0.17 19.46
N VAL A 240 -4.52 0.85 18.59
CA VAL A 240 -5.96 1.03 18.72
C VAL A 240 -6.65 0.10 17.75
N PHE A 241 -7.59 -0.69 18.27
CA PHE A 241 -8.45 -1.60 17.54
C PHE A 241 -9.85 -1.00 17.47
N LEU A 242 -10.44 -1.03 16.29
CA LEU A 242 -11.79 -0.53 16.01
C LEU A 242 -12.61 -1.67 15.39
N HIS A 243 -13.75 -1.98 15.98
CA HIS A 243 -14.68 -2.95 15.43
C HIS A 243 -15.84 -2.27 14.68
N GLU A 244 -16.44 -2.98 13.73
CA GLU A 244 -17.52 -2.45 12.89
C GLU A 244 -18.80 -2.08 13.66
N ASP A 245 -19.01 -2.62 14.86
CA ASP A 245 -20.12 -2.26 15.73
C ASP A 245 -19.84 -1.02 16.60
N GLY A 246 -18.65 -0.45 16.48
CA GLY A 246 -18.18 0.71 17.21
C GLY A 246 -17.35 0.40 18.46
N GLN A 247 -17.05 -0.87 18.77
CA GLN A 247 -16.16 -1.22 19.86
C GLN A 247 -14.76 -0.63 19.65
N ILE A 248 -14.19 -0.01 20.70
CA ILE A 248 -12.84 0.57 20.69
C ILE A 248 -12.01 -0.07 21.79
N GLU A 249 -10.88 -0.64 21.42
CA GLU A 249 -9.99 -1.35 22.33
C GLU A 249 -8.53 -0.92 22.12
N VAL A 250 -7.73 -0.96 23.19
CA VAL A 250 -6.35 -0.46 23.16
C VAL A 250 -5.39 -1.49 23.75
N LEU A 251 -4.30 -1.75 23.04
CA LEU A 251 -3.11 -2.42 23.56
C LEU A 251 -2.00 -1.40 23.75
N VAL A 252 -1.33 -1.43 24.90
CA VAL A 252 -0.23 -0.51 25.25
C VAL A 252 1.11 -1.23 25.16
N PHE A 253 2.12 -0.58 24.58
CA PHE A 253 3.46 -1.13 24.49
C PHE A 253 4.08 -1.35 25.88
N GLY A 254 4.85 -2.42 26.04
CA GLY A 254 5.45 -2.84 27.30
C GLY A 254 4.51 -3.67 28.17
N ASP A 255 3.26 -3.23 28.31
CA ASP A 255 2.24 -3.93 29.12
C ASP A 255 1.59 -5.07 28.34
N ASP A 256 1.09 -4.77 27.13
CA ASP A 256 0.30 -5.70 26.33
C ASP A 256 1.11 -6.33 25.19
N PHE A 257 2.17 -5.68 24.72
CA PHE A 257 3.02 -6.21 23.64
C PHE A 257 4.44 -5.69 23.69
N GLN A 258 5.36 -6.46 23.09
CA GLN A 258 6.81 -6.25 23.22
C GLN A 258 7.51 -5.79 21.94
N ASN A 259 6.87 -5.91 20.78
CA ASN A 259 7.41 -5.27 19.58
C ASN A 259 7.11 -3.78 19.69
N ASP A 260 8.12 -2.95 19.51
CA ASP A 260 7.99 -1.49 19.45
C ASP A 260 7.01 -1.05 18.36
N VAL A 261 7.01 -1.73 17.21
CA VAL A 261 6.08 -1.55 16.09
C VAL A 261 5.55 -2.91 15.62
N PRO A 262 4.31 -3.00 15.10
CA PRO A 262 3.83 -4.23 14.47
C PRO A 262 4.78 -4.69 13.35
N LYS A 263 5.05 -5.99 13.31
CA LYS A 263 5.97 -6.58 12.32
C LYS A 263 5.21 -7.45 11.35
N ILE A 264 5.61 -7.41 10.09
CA ILE A 264 5.22 -8.41 9.10
C ILE A 264 6.32 -9.47 9.05
N LEU A 265 5.93 -10.72 9.31
CA LEU A 265 6.78 -11.91 9.26
C LEU A 265 6.47 -12.71 7.98
N THR A 266 7.44 -12.81 7.08
CA THR A 266 7.32 -13.57 5.83
C THR A 266 7.79 -15.00 6.02
N MET A 267 6.98 -15.99 5.60
CA MET A 267 7.40 -17.39 5.67
C MET A 267 8.60 -17.67 4.76
N PRO A 268 9.53 -18.57 5.14
CA PRO A 268 10.76 -18.83 4.40
C PRO A 268 10.57 -19.17 2.91
N ALA A 269 9.50 -19.90 2.57
CA ALA A 269 9.20 -20.27 1.17
C ALA A 269 9.00 -19.04 0.27
N TYR A 270 8.41 -17.97 0.82
CA TYR A 270 8.01 -16.79 0.06
C TYR A 270 9.06 -15.66 0.06
N GLN A 271 10.02 -15.69 0.99
CA GLN A 271 11.11 -14.70 1.04
C GLN A 271 11.92 -14.71 -0.27
N GLN A 272 12.28 -15.90 -0.76
CA GLN A 272 13.00 -16.04 -2.03
C GLN A 272 12.09 -15.80 -3.23
N GLN A 273 10.85 -16.30 -3.17
CA GLN A 273 9.87 -16.14 -4.26
C GLN A 273 9.57 -14.67 -4.57
N PHE A 274 9.32 -13.86 -3.54
CA PHE A 274 8.96 -12.43 -3.71
C PHE A 274 10.13 -11.48 -3.45
N LYS A 275 11.33 -11.98 -3.13
CA LYS A 275 12.55 -11.17 -2.86
C LYS A 275 12.34 -10.17 -1.71
N ILE A 276 11.50 -10.53 -0.74
CA ILE A 276 11.12 -9.76 0.46
C ILE A 276 11.84 -10.29 1.71
N PRO A 277 12.09 -9.43 2.72
CA PRO A 277 12.76 -9.84 3.95
C PRO A 277 11.88 -10.76 4.81
N GLU A 278 12.52 -11.47 5.74
CA GLU A 278 11.84 -12.23 6.79
C GLU A 278 10.98 -11.32 7.67
N ILE A 279 11.48 -10.13 8.02
CA ILE A 279 10.83 -9.19 8.92
C ILE A 279 10.87 -7.79 8.32
N VAL A 280 9.76 -7.07 8.40
CA VAL A 280 9.67 -5.63 8.15
C VAL A 280 8.71 -4.98 9.15
N ASN A 281 8.99 -3.74 9.56
CA ASN A 281 8.08 -2.98 10.40
C ASN A 281 6.91 -2.43 9.57
N TYR A 282 5.71 -2.43 10.15
CA TYR A 282 4.50 -1.90 9.51
C TYR A 282 3.59 -1.20 10.55
N PRO A 283 3.75 0.12 10.75
CA PRO A 283 3.01 0.88 11.76
C PRO A 283 1.59 1.30 11.33
N TYR A 284 1.17 1.00 10.09
CA TYR A 284 -0.02 1.63 9.50
C TYR A 284 -1.30 0.79 9.66
N TRP A 285 -2.34 1.11 8.90
CA TRP A 285 -3.65 0.46 9.01
C TRP A 285 -3.61 -1.01 8.61
N ILE A 286 -4.23 -1.85 9.43
CA ILE A 286 -4.29 -3.30 9.28
C ILE A 286 -5.74 -3.77 9.34
N ASP A 287 -6.12 -4.60 8.36
CA ASP A 287 -7.39 -5.35 8.35
C ASP A 287 -7.19 -6.70 9.02
N LEU A 288 -8.11 -7.07 9.91
CA LEU A 288 -8.13 -8.42 10.48
C LEU A 288 -9.07 -9.29 9.65
N MET A 289 -8.48 -10.22 8.89
CA MET A 289 -9.20 -11.10 7.98
C MET A 289 -9.03 -12.57 8.37
N LEU A 290 -10.07 -13.35 8.10
CA LEU A 290 -10.04 -14.80 8.10
C LEU A 290 -10.05 -15.29 6.66
N VAL A 291 -9.13 -16.17 6.32
CA VAL A 291 -9.01 -16.72 4.98
C VAL A 291 -9.34 -18.21 4.99
N SER A 292 -9.86 -18.72 3.88
CA SER A 292 -10.07 -20.16 3.72
C SER A 292 -8.75 -20.92 3.68
N ARG A 293 -8.81 -22.25 3.79
CA ARG A 293 -7.62 -23.12 3.75
C ARG A 293 -6.97 -23.20 2.36
N ASP A 294 -7.65 -22.72 1.33
CA ASP A 294 -7.14 -22.69 -0.04
C ASP A 294 -6.17 -21.53 -0.25
N TYR A 295 -6.14 -20.56 0.66
CA TYR A 295 -5.16 -19.50 0.67
C TYR A 295 -3.86 -19.95 1.31
N GLU A 296 -2.78 -19.68 0.60
CA GLU A 296 -1.42 -19.69 1.11
C GLU A 296 -1.15 -18.35 1.80
N VAL A 297 -0.70 -18.38 3.06
CA VAL A 297 -0.32 -17.16 3.77
C VAL A 297 1.15 -16.86 3.49
N VAL A 298 1.41 -15.76 2.80
CA VAL A 298 2.76 -15.31 2.44
C VAL A 298 3.46 -14.72 3.66
N SER A 299 2.74 -13.85 4.36
CA SER A 299 3.25 -13.16 5.56
C SER A 299 2.16 -12.99 6.61
N TYR A 300 2.56 -12.89 7.87
CA TYR A 300 1.70 -12.67 9.03
C TYR A 300 2.05 -11.38 9.76
N TYR A 301 1.09 -10.75 10.41
CA TYR A 301 1.37 -9.75 11.43
C TYR A 301 1.77 -10.39 12.76
N ASP A 302 2.79 -9.81 13.39
CA ASP A 302 3.26 -10.18 14.71
C ASP A 302 3.46 -8.96 15.62
N LEU A 303 2.62 -8.87 16.65
CA LEU A 303 2.71 -7.85 17.70
C LEU A 303 3.62 -8.24 18.87
N LYS A 304 3.94 -9.53 19.01
CA LYS A 304 4.60 -10.11 20.19
C LYS A 304 3.90 -9.69 21.50
N PRO A 305 2.61 -10.03 21.67
CA PRO A 305 1.85 -9.71 22.86
C PRO A 305 2.44 -10.41 24.08
N THR A 306 2.34 -9.76 25.22
CA THR A 306 2.56 -10.36 26.55
C THR A 306 1.41 -11.32 26.86
N ASP A 307 1.50 -12.06 27.97
CA ASP A 307 0.39 -12.91 28.41
C ASP A 307 -0.90 -12.11 28.63
N GLN A 308 -0.76 -10.88 29.15
CA GLN A 308 -1.87 -9.93 29.34
C GLN A 308 -2.46 -9.48 28.00
N GLY A 309 -1.63 -9.01 27.06
CA GLY A 309 -2.14 -8.59 25.75
C GLY A 309 -2.77 -9.74 24.97
N LEU A 310 -2.22 -10.94 25.11
CA LEU A 310 -2.79 -12.13 24.48
C LEU A 310 -4.15 -12.50 25.10
N GLU A 311 -4.34 -12.29 26.40
CA GLU A 311 -5.65 -12.44 27.04
C GLU A 311 -6.66 -11.42 26.52
N LYS A 312 -6.28 -10.14 26.41
CA LYS A 312 -7.11 -9.11 25.80
C LYS A 312 -7.52 -9.47 24.37
N MET A 313 -6.54 -9.82 23.52
CA MET A 313 -6.80 -10.23 22.14
C MET A 313 -7.75 -11.42 22.06
N ARG A 314 -7.58 -12.45 22.92
CA ARG A 314 -8.50 -13.60 22.98
C ARG A 314 -9.92 -13.19 23.36
N ASN A 315 -10.08 -12.26 24.29
CA ASN A 315 -11.40 -11.75 24.71
C ASN A 315 -12.13 -11.02 23.56
N TRP A 316 -11.38 -10.41 22.65
CA TRP A 316 -11.91 -9.74 21.45
C TRP A 316 -12.08 -10.68 20.25
N GLY A 317 -11.72 -11.96 20.40
CA GLY A 317 -11.72 -12.94 19.30
C GLY A 317 -10.61 -12.74 18.27
N ILE A 318 -9.57 -11.96 18.61
CA ILE A 318 -8.44 -11.66 17.74
C ILE A 318 -7.34 -12.72 17.93
N PRO A 319 -6.89 -13.40 16.86
CA PRO A 319 -5.85 -14.40 16.96
C PRO A 319 -4.48 -13.75 17.22
N ARG A 320 -3.57 -14.54 17.81
CA ARG A 320 -2.17 -14.13 18.06
C ARG A 320 -1.43 -13.72 16.78
N TYR A 321 -1.70 -14.42 15.69
CA TYR A 321 -1.17 -14.17 14.35
C TYR A 321 -2.36 -14.02 13.41
N PHE A 322 -2.33 -13.00 12.58
CA PHE A 322 -3.31 -12.79 11.51
C PHE A 322 -2.57 -12.52 10.19
N PRO A 323 -3.13 -12.90 9.04
CA PRO A 323 -2.44 -12.76 7.76
C PRO A 323 -2.17 -11.30 7.39
N ALA A 324 -1.03 -11.03 6.77
CA ALA A 324 -0.68 -9.74 6.17
C ALA A 324 -0.74 -9.79 4.64
N VAL A 325 -0.28 -10.89 4.04
CA VAL A 325 -0.40 -11.16 2.60
C VAL A 325 -0.85 -12.60 2.44
N VAL A 326 -1.87 -12.80 1.62
CA VAL A 326 -2.32 -14.14 1.23
C VAL A 326 -2.43 -14.25 -0.29
N VAL A 327 -2.27 -15.46 -0.80
CA VAL A 327 -2.42 -15.77 -2.22
C VAL A 327 -3.18 -17.07 -2.41
N LYS A 328 -4.05 -17.11 -3.42
CA LYS A 328 -4.75 -18.32 -3.88
C LYS A 328 -4.63 -18.40 -5.39
N SER A 329 -4.42 -19.60 -5.93
CA SER A 329 -4.48 -19.83 -7.38
C SER A 329 -5.92 -19.70 -7.90
N ASN A 330 -6.08 -19.13 -9.09
CA ASN A 330 -7.35 -18.99 -9.78
C ASN A 330 -7.20 -19.37 -11.26
N GLY A 331 -7.19 -20.68 -11.55
CA GLY A 331 -6.87 -21.20 -12.87
C GLY A 331 -5.44 -20.82 -13.28
N LYS A 332 -5.30 -20.10 -14.39
CA LYS A 332 -4.02 -19.48 -14.81
C LYS A 332 -3.65 -18.22 -14.02
N GLY A 333 -4.60 -17.57 -13.36
CA GLY A 333 -4.38 -16.37 -12.56
C GLY A 333 -4.13 -16.67 -11.08
N LYS A 334 -3.97 -15.61 -10.30
CA LYS A 334 -3.82 -15.63 -8.85
C LYS A 334 -4.62 -14.50 -8.20
N VAL A 335 -5.15 -14.76 -7.02
CA VAL A 335 -5.84 -13.78 -6.17
C VAL A 335 -4.97 -13.50 -4.97
N TYR A 336 -4.53 -12.25 -4.85
CA TYR A 336 -3.77 -11.74 -3.73
C TYR A 336 -4.66 -10.84 -2.88
N TYR A 337 -4.50 -10.94 -1.56
CA TYR A 337 -5.08 -9.97 -0.63
C TYR A 337 -4.01 -9.44 0.31
N PHE A 338 -3.90 -8.11 0.37
CA PHE A 338 -3.00 -7.40 1.27
C PHE A 338 -3.84 -6.84 2.42
N ALA A 339 -3.63 -7.36 3.62
CA ALA A 339 -4.38 -7.00 4.82
C ALA A 339 -3.81 -5.75 5.52
N GLY A 340 -3.27 -4.83 4.73
CA GLY A 340 -2.84 -3.52 5.16
C GLY A 340 -2.86 -2.58 3.97
N ASP A 341 -2.90 -1.30 4.27
CA ASP A 341 -2.80 -0.24 3.28
C ASP A 341 -1.34 -0.14 2.82
N PHE A 342 -1.00 -0.95 1.82
CA PHE A 342 0.38 -1.15 1.39
C PHE A 342 0.75 -0.21 0.26
N ALA A 343 -0.23 0.26 -0.51
CA ALA A 343 -0.04 1.20 -1.59
C ALA A 343 0.15 2.64 -1.08
N ASP A 344 -0.40 3.02 0.09
CA ASP A 344 -0.17 4.33 0.71
C ASP A 344 1.31 4.52 1.14
N ASN A 345 2.14 4.95 0.19
CA ASN A 345 3.54 5.30 0.41
C ASN A 345 3.85 6.69 -0.13
N PRO A 346 4.51 7.55 0.66
CA PRO A 346 4.89 8.89 0.24
C PRO A 346 6.11 8.83 -0.70
N ILE A 347 5.86 8.48 -1.98
CA ILE A 347 6.90 8.40 -3.01
C ILE A 347 6.77 9.55 -4.02
N GLN A 348 7.90 10.09 -4.48
CA GLN A 348 7.90 11.16 -5.48
C GLN A 348 7.75 10.62 -6.90
N THR A 349 6.83 11.22 -7.66
CA THR A 349 6.39 10.76 -8.98
C THR A 349 7.48 10.82 -10.06
N HIS A 350 8.48 11.69 -9.95
CA HIS A 350 9.42 11.96 -11.05
C HIS A 350 10.67 11.06 -11.07
N ALA A 351 10.86 10.23 -10.05
CA ALA A 351 12.10 9.45 -9.89
C ALA A 351 12.05 8.04 -10.52
N TYR A 352 10.97 7.65 -11.21
CA TYR A 352 10.86 6.30 -11.79
C TYR A 352 11.77 6.07 -13.01
N HIS A 353 12.40 7.11 -13.57
CA HIS A 353 13.21 7.01 -14.78
C HIS A 353 14.64 6.43 -14.57
N TYR A 354 14.95 5.93 -13.38
CA TYR A 354 16.31 5.50 -13.01
C TYR A 354 16.39 3.99 -12.79
N TYR A 355 17.21 3.32 -13.59
CA TYR A 355 17.51 1.90 -13.42
C TYR A 355 18.29 1.66 -12.13
N GLY A 356 17.86 0.67 -11.34
CA GLY A 356 18.54 0.28 -10.11
C GLY A 356 18.27 1.19 -8.90
N ILE A 357 17.40 2.21 -9.03
CA ILE A 357 17.04 3.12 -7.93
C ILE A 357 16.48 2.34 -6.71
N ALA A 358 15.71 1.28 -6.95
CA ALA A 358 15.20 0.42 -5.88
C ALA A 358 16.33 -0.26 -5.09
N LYS A 359 17.34 -0.79 -5.79
CA LYS A 359 18.51 -1.39 -5.13
C LYS A 359 19.31 -0.35 -4.34
N LEU A 360 19.42 0.86 -4.87
CA LEU A 360 20.09 1.98 -4.19
C LEU A 360 19.39 2.32 -2.88
N TRP A 361 18.07 2.55 -2.91
CA TRP A 361 17.32 2.88 -1.70
C TRP A 361 17.32 1.78 -0.66
N ARG A 362 17.22 0.50 -1.07
CA ARG A 362 17.34 -0.65 -0.16
C ARG A 362 18.71 -0.75 0.54
N MET A 363 19.77 -0.15 -0.01
CA MET A 363 21.07 -0.08 0.69
C MET A 363 21.11 0.99 1.78
N PHE A 364 20.29 2.04 1.67
CA PHE A 364 20.26 3.14 2.63
C PHE A 364 19.12 3.05 3.64
N LEU A 365 18.00 2.44 3.26
CA LEU A 365 16.80 2.28 4.08
C LEU A 365 16.73 0.85 4.60
N THR A 366 16.96 0.66 5.90
CA THR A 366 16.86 -0.64 6.54
C THR A 366 15.41 -1.03 6.75
N ALA A 367 15.08 -2.30 6.54
CA ALA A 367 13.72 -2.83 6.73
C ALA A 367 13.18 -2.67 8.17
N GLU A 368 14.08 -2.47 9.13
CA GLU A 368 13.77 -2.23 10.54
C GLU A 368 13.60 -0.75 10.89
N ASP A 369 13.69 0.18 9.92
CA ASP A 369 13.46 1.60 10.19
C ASP A 369 11.99 1.84 10.55
N ILE A 370 11.77 2.29 11.78
CA ILE A 370 10.50 2.25 12.54
C ILE A 370 9.48 3.24 11.98
N SER A 371 9.93 4.39 11.46
CA SER A 371 9.06 5.56 11.24
C SER A 371 8.90 5.99 9.78
N GLN A 372 9.34 5.20 8.80
CA GLN A 372 9.28 5.59 7.40
C GLN A 372 8.50 4.59 6.55
N ARG A 373 7.26 4.95 6.16
CA ARG A 373 6.50 4.27 5.08
C ARG A 373 7.35 4.07 3.82
N ASN A 374 8.31 4.97 3.57
CA ASN A 374 9.30 4.84 2.51
C ASN A 374 10.17 3.56 2.63
N SER A 375 10.59 3.17 3.83
CA SER A 375 11.34 1.92 4.03
C SER A 375 10.48 0.70 3.70
N PHE A 376 9.21 0.71 4.12
CA PHE A 376 8.25 -0.34 3.79
C PHE A 376 8.07 -0.48 2.27
N PHE A 377 7.93 0.64 1.56
CA PHE A 377 7.86 0.65 0.10
C PHE A 377 9.04 -0.09 -0.54
N TRP A 378 10.28 0.32 -0.23
CA TRP A 378 11.45 -0.24 -0.91
C TRP A 378 11.80 -1.67 -0.49
N ASN A 379 11.56 -2.02 0.77
CA ASN A 379 11.97 -3.32 1.31
C ASN A 379 10.90 -4.40 1.18
N PHE A 380 9.61 -4.05 1.15
CA PHE A 380 8.51 -5.01 1.12
C PHE A 380 7.58 -4.83 -0.08
N TYR A 381 6.87 -3.70 -0.19
CA TYR A 381 5.85 -3.52 -1.22
C TYR A 381 6.43 -3.57 -2.65
N HIS A 382 7.51 -2.83 -2.92
CA HIS A 382 8.18 -2.82 -4.22
C HIS A 382 8.61 -4.24 -4.63
N PRO A 383 9.43 -4.99 -3.87
CA PRO A 383 9.83 -6.35 -4.27
C PRO A 383 8.65 -7.33 -4.40
N LEU A 384 7.66 -7.26 -3.49
CA LEU A 384 6.46 -8.08 -3.55
C LEU A 384 5.69 -7.84 -4.85
N MET A 385 5.30 -6.60 -5.10
CA MET A 385 4.51 -6.24 -6.26
C MET A 385 5.31 -6.39 -7.56
N SER A 386 6.62 -6.12 -7.57
CA SER A 386 7.47 -6.41 -8.74
C SER A 386 7.42 -7.88 -9.12
N SER A 387 7.50 -8.77 -8.13
CA SER A 387 7.50 -10.21 -8.35
C SER A 387 6.12 -10.69 -8.81
N ILE A 388 5.03 -10.11 -8.29
CA ILE A 388 3.67 -10.40 -8.76
C ILE A 388 3.48 -9.95 -10.22
N LEU A 389 3.95 -8.75 -10.59
CA LEU A 389 3.88 -8.25 -11.97
C LEU A 389 4.74 -9.07 -12.95
N GLU A 390 5.95 -9.45 -12.53
CA GLU A 390 6.86 -10.32 -13.29
C GLU A 390 6.19 -11.68 -13.56
N ASP A 391 5.67 -12.32 -12.51
CA ASP A 391 4.97 -13.61 -12.56
C ASP A 391 3.66 -13.53 -13.39
N CYS A 392 2.91 -12.44 -13.29
CA CYS A 392 1.75 -12.14 -14.14
C CYS A 392 2.15 -12.05 -15.61
N HIS A 393 3.21 -11.30 -15.92
CA HIS A 393 3.68 -11.10 -17.27
C HIS A 393 4.17 -12.40 -17.90
N GLU A 394 4.98 -13.17 -17.18
CA GLU A 394 5.53 -14.45 -17.66
C GLU A 394 4.45 -15.48 -17.98
N ARG A 395 3.41 -15.59 -17.15
CA ARG A 395 2.27 -16.49 -17.42
C ARG A 395 1.48 -16.13 -18.67
N ASN A 396 1.38 -14.83 -18.98
CA ASN A 396 0.62 -14.36 -20.13
C ASN A 396 1.41 -14.40 -21.46
N GLN A 397 2.71 -14.69 -21.41
CA GLN A 397 3.52 -14.96 -22.61
C GLN A 397 3.49 -16.43 -23.06
N GLN A 398 3.05 -17.34 -22.19
CA GLN A 398 2.95 -18.79 -22.44
C GLN A 398 1.59 -19.18 -22.98
#